data_AF-A0A960N0G4-F1
#
_entry.id   AF-A0A960N0G4-F1
#
_cell.length_a   1.000
_cell.length_b   1.000
_cell.length_c   1.000
_cell.angle_alpha   90.00
_cell.angle_beta   90.00
_cell.angle_gamma   90.00
#
_symmetry.space_group_name_H-M   'P 1'
#
loop_
_entity.id
_entity.type
_entity.pdbx_description
1 polymer ?
#
loop_
_entity_poly.entity_id
_entity_poly.type
_entity_poly.pdbx_seq_one_letter_code
_entity_poly.pdbx_strand_id
1 'polypeptide(L)' 'MDRDGYSPFGWQTKNPPPVPIVIATEWPQFAQADFSKVKERMLSPLVFDGRNRLDPATMARLGFEYHGIGRAAVAVG' A
#
# COMPACT_ATOMS: atom_id res chain seq x y z
N MET A 1 -22.84 -28.77 9.52
CA MET A 1 -22.03 -28.47 8.32
C MET A 1 -21.79 -26.98 8.40
N ASP A 2 -20.79 -26.63 9.19
CA ASP A 2 -20.59 -25.27 9.67
C ASP A 2 -19.73 -24.56 8.63
N ARG A 3 -20.30 -23.52 8.00
CA ARG A 3 -19.68 -22.75 6.91
C ARG A 3 -18.83 -21.59 7.44
N ASP A 4 -18.33 -21.71 8.66
CA ASP A 4 -17.58 -20.65 9.31
C ASP A 4 -16.10 -20.91 9.08
N GLY A 5 -15.62 -20.40 7.95
CA GLY A 5 -14.19 -20.33 7.65
C GLY A 5 -13.47 -19.62 8.78
N TYR A 6 -12.78 -20.40 9.61
CA TYR A 6 -12.04 -19.94 10.77
C TYR A 6 -10.92 -18.98 10.35
N SER A 7 -11.14 -17.68 10.57
CA SER A 7 -10.09 -16.68 10.73
C SER A 7 -10.18 -16.18 12.18
N PRO A 8 -9.13 -16.30 13.00
CA PRO A 8 -9.14 -15.83 14.39
C PRO A 8 -9.21 -14.29 14.50
N PHE A 9 -9.09 -13.58 13.37
CA PHE A 9 -9.26 -12.14 13.26
C PHE A 9 -10.45 -11.87 12.33
N GLY A 10 -11.61 -11.61 12.92
CA GLY A 10 -12.84 -11.34 12.17
C GLY A 10 -12.70 -10.07 11.33
N TRP A 11 -13.08 -10.14 10.05
CA TRP A 11 -13.28 -8.97 9.16
C TRP A 11 -14.48 -8.09 9.60
N GLN A 12 -14.82 -8.09 10.89
CA GLN A 12 -16.03 -7.49 11.47
C GLN A 12 -15.94 -5.97 11.61
N THR A 13 -14.77 -5.35 11.42
CA THR A 13 -14.69 -3.90 11.27
C THR A 13 -15.05 -3.52 9.84
N LYS A 14 -16.17 -2.82 9.63
CA LYS A 14 -16.61 -2.32 8.32
C LYS A 14 -15.58 -1.44 7.58
N ASN A 15 -14.48 -1.08 8.24
CA ASN A 15 -13.37 -0.34 7.67
C ASN A 15 -12.07 -0.79 8.38
N PRO A 16 -11.45 -1.91 7.96
CA PRO A 16 -10.19 -2.33 8.57
C PRO A 16 -9.12 -1.24 8.33
N PRO A 17 -8.13 -1.09 9.24
CA PRO A 17 -6.96 -0.29 8.94
C PRO A 17 -6.38 -0.78 7.60
N PRO A 18 -6.06 0.11 6.66
CA PRO A 18 -5.48 -0.27 5.39
C PRO A 18 -4.19 -1.03 5.64
N VAL A 19 -4.22 -2.23 5.10
CA VAL A 19 -3.08 -3.10 4.86
C VAL A 19 -2.17 -2.48 3.79
N PRO A 20 -0.95 -3.02 3.59
CA PRO A 20 -0.06 -2.55 2.53
C PRO A 20 -0.75 -2.51 1.16
N ILE A 21 -0.38 -1.53 0.34
CA ILE A 21 -0.91 -1.37 -1.02
C ILE A 21 -0.01 -2.10 -2.02
N VAL A 22 -0.62 -2.79 -2.98
CA VAL A 22 0.07 -3.44 -4.10
C VAL A 22 -0.43 -2.87 -5.43
N ILE A 23 0.48 -2.31 -6.24
CA ILE A 23 0.19 -1.89 -7.62
C ILE A 23 0.57 -3.03 -8.56
N ALA A 24 -0.45 -3.74 -9.06
CA ALA A 24 -0.28 -4.88 -9.97
C ALA A 24 -0.52 -4.51 -11.45
N THR A 25 -1.13 -3.36 -11.72
CA THR A 25 -1.49 -2.90 -13.07
C THR A 25 -0.82 -1.56 -13.41
N GLU A 26 -0.55 -1.35 -14.69
CA GLU A 26 0.18 -0.20 -15.21
C GLU A 26 -0.67 1.06 -15.41
N TRP A 27 -1.76 1.17 -14.67
CA TRP A 27 -2.75 2.24 -14.84
C TRP A 27 -2.18 3.61 -14.44
N PRO A 28 -2.28 4.64 -15.31
CA PRO A 28 -1.65 5.94 -15.08
C PRO A 28 -2.25 6.69 -13.88
N GLN A 29 -3.48 6.36 -13.49
CA GLN A 29 -4.18 6.97 -12.36
C GLN A 29 -3.43 6.79 -11.04
N PHE A 30 -2.63 5.73 -10.89
CA PHE A 30 -1.81 5.56 -9.70
C PHE A 30 -0.74 6.65 -9.57
N ALA A 31 -0.08 7.06 -10.66
CA ALA A 31 0.89 8.15 -10.61
C ALA A 31 0.26 9.52 -10.33
N GLN A 32 -1.06 9.65 -10.54
CA GLN A 32 -1.82 10.89 -10.33
C GLN A 32 -2.55 10.91 -8.98
N ALA A 33 -2.52 9.81 -8.23
CA ALA A 33 -3.22 9.71 -6.95
C ALA A 33 -2.55 10.57 -5.87
N ASP A 34 -3.36 11.14 -4.99
CA ASP A 34 -2.88 11.89 -3.83
C ASP A 34 -2.49 10.95 -2.70
N PHE A 35 -1.22 10.51 -2.71
CA PHE A 35 -0.69 9.59 -1.72
C PHE A 35 -0.64 10.16 -0.29
N SER A 36 -0.72 11.48 -0.11
CA SER A 36 -0.85 12.07 1.23
C SER A 36 -2.19 11.67 1.86
N LYS A 37 -3.29 11.77 1.10
CA LYS A 37 -4.62 11.35 1.56
C LYS A 37 -4.74 9.84 1.73
N VAL A 38 -4.04 9.07 0.88
CA VAL A 38 -3.97 7.61 1.04
C VAL A 38 -3.30 7.28 2.36
N LYS A 39 -2.16 7.92 2.67
CA LYS A 39 -1.40 7.71 3.91
C LYS A 39 -2.23 7.93 5.17
N GLU A 40 -3.05 8.97 5.21
CA GLU A 40 -3.93 9.28 6.36
C GLU A 40 -4.85 8.13 6.75
N ARG A 41 -5.16 7.26 5.79
CA ARG A 41 -6.01 6.10 6.06
C ARG A 41 -5.19 4.93 6.55
N MET A 42 -3.92 4.79 6.18
CA MET A 42 -3.09 3.59 6.39
C MET A 42 -2.58 3.44 7.83
N LEU A 43 -2.53 2.21 8.33
CA LEU A 43 -1.89 1.91 9.62
C LEU A 43 -0.36 1.90 9.51
N SER A 44 0.15 1.37 8.40
CA SER A 44 1.57 1.40 8.06
C SER A 44 1.71 1.80 6.59
N PRO A 45 2.43 2.89 6.26
CA PRO A 45 2.52 3.41 4.90
C PRO A 45 3.50 2.59 4.04
N LEU A 46 3.12 1.35 3.72
CA LEU A 46 3.90 0.41 2.92
C LEU A 46 3.29 0.22 1.52
N VAL A 47 4.11 0.38 0.48
CA VAL A 47 3.72 0.23 -0.92
C VAL A 47 4.65 -0.72 -1.67
N PHE A 48 4.07 -1.74 -2.31
CA PHE A 48 4.73 -2.58 -3.30
C PHE A 48 4.24 -2.21 -4.70
N ASP A 49 5.16 -1.78 -5.56
CA ASP A 49 4.85 -1.31 -6.91
C ASP A 49 5.49 -2.22 -7.97
N GLY A 50 4.70 -3.20 -8.41
CA GLY A 50 5.11 -4.19 -9.42
C GLY A 50 5.33 -3.59 -10.81
N ARG A 51 4.89 -2.35 -11.04
CA ARG A 51 4.89 -1.69 -12.35
C ARG A 51 5.72 -0.41 -12.38
N ASN A 52 6.38 -0.08 -11.28
CA ASN A 52 7.23 1.09 -11.13
C ASN A 52 6.52 2.39 -11.57
N ARG A 53 5.23 2.54 -11.24
CA ARG A 53 4.40 3.70 -11.58
C ARG A 53 4.66 4.92 -10.68
N LEU A 54 5.17 4.70 -9.46
CA LEU A 54 5.45 5.77 -8.51
C LEU A 54 6.92 6.18 -8.55
N ASP A 55 7.17 7.44 -8.18
CA ASP A 55 8.52 7.96 -7.99
C ASP A 55 9.04 7.63 -6.57
N PRO A 56 10.14 6.87 -6.43
CA PRO A 56 10.63 6.43 -5.12
C PRO A 56 10.99 7.59 -4.20
N ALA A 57 11.54 8.69 -4.73
CA ALA A 57 11.96 9.84 -3.92
C ALA A 57 10.74 10.58 -3.34
N THR A 58 9.68 10.73 -4.14
CA THR A 58 8.41 11.29 -3.70
C THR A 58 7.78 10.43 -2.61
N MET A 59 7.75 9.10 -2.78
CA MET A 59 7.24 8.18 -1.77
C MET A 59 8.03 8.26 -0.46
N ALA A 60 9.37 8.36 -0.54
CA ALA A 60 10.24 8.60 0.61
C ALA A 60 9.85 9.86 1.38
N ARG A 61 9.70 10.98 0.66
CA ARG A 61 9.39 12.30 1.24
C ARG A 61 8.02 12.32 1.91
N LEU A 62 7.06 11.57 1.34
CA LEU A 62 5.74 11.37 1.93
C LEU A 62 5.78 10.40 3.13
N GLY A 63 6.92 9.78 3.42
CA GLY A 63 7.11 8.86 4.54
C GLY A 63 6.47 7.49 4.29
N PHE A 64 6.53 7.00 3.05
CA PHE A 64 6.22 5.63 2.72
C PHE A 64 7.48 4.77 2.69
N GLU A 65 7.34 3.53 3.15
CA GLU A 65 8.24 2.46 2.75
C GLU A 65 7.82 1.98 1.36
N TYR A 66 8.72 2.11 0.38
CA TYR A 66 8.43 1.84 -1.03
C TYR A 66 9.35 0.75 -1.59
N HIS A 67 8.72 -0.25 -2.21
CA HIS A 67 9.38 -1.37 -2.88
C HIS A 67 8.96 -1.42 -4.35
N GLY A 68 9.87 -1.07 -5.24
CA GLY A 68 9.70 -1.23 -6.69
C GLY A 68 10.51 -2.41 -7.23
N ILE A 69 10.14 -2.91 -8.41
CA ILE A 69 10.88 -4.00 -9.06
C ILE A 69 12.19 -3.46 -9.66
N GLY A 70 13.31 -4.10 -9.30
CA GLY A 70 14.64 -3.71 -9.80
C GLY A 70 15.13 -2.35 -9.31
N ARG A 71 14.54 -1.82 -8.23
CA ARG A 71 14.91 -0.55 -7.60
C ARG A 71 15.36 -0.82 -6.16
N ALA A 72 16.31 -0.02 -5.65
CA ALA A 72 16.63 -0.07 -4.23
C ALA A 72 15.39 0.30 -3.42
N ALA A 73 15.12 -0.47 -2.35
CA ALA A 73 14.04 -0.16 -1.44
C ALA A 73 14.30 1.21 -0.79
N VAL A 74 13.24 1.98 -0.65
CA VAL A 74 13.27 3.28 0.01
C VAL A 74 12.55 3.11 1.34
N ALA A 75 13.31 3.14 2.43
CA ALA A 75 12.78 3.11 3.78
C ALA A 75 12.85 4.51 4.40
N VAL A 76 11.88 4.83 5.24
CA VAL A 76 11.91 6.04 6.07
C VAL A 76 12.88 5.78 7.23
N GLY A 77 13.79 6.71 7.48
CA GLY A 77 14.61 6.75 8.69
C GLY A 77 13.85 7.36 9.86
#